data_AF-A0A9E2CTK4-F1
#
_entry.id   AF-A0A9E2CTK4-F1
#
_cell.length_a   1.000
_cell.length_b   1.000
_cell.length_c   1.000
_cell.angle_alpha   90.00
_cell.angle_beta   90.00
_cell.angle_gamma   90.00
#
_symmetry.space_group_name_H-M   'P 1'
#
loop_
_entity.id
_entity.type
_entity.pdbx_description
1 polymer ?
#
loop_
_entity_poly.entity_id
_entity_poly.type
_entity_poly.pdbx_seq_one_letter_code
_entity_poly.pdbx_strand_id
1 'polypeptide(L)' 'AFINQQPFVTSTIIGATTPTQLAANLASVAVELSDEVIKGIDALHQRYTIPCP' A
#
# COMPACT_ATOMS: atom_id res chain seq x y z
N ALA A 1 -1.09 -0.64 -3.86
CA ALA A 1 -0.06 -1.69 -4.07
C ALA A 1 0.18 -2.52 -2.81
N PHE A 2 1.00 -2.12 -1.83
CA PHE A 2 1.39 -2.98 -0.68
C PHE A 2 0.21 -3.60 0.09
N ILE A 3 -0.80 -2.80 0.46
CA ILE A 3 -1.99 -3.29 1.18
C ILE A 3 -2.81 -4.27 0.32
N ASN A 4 -2.91 -4.02 -0.99
CA ASN A 4 -3.66 -4.89 -1.91
C ASN A 4 -3.00 -6.25 -2.11
N GLN A 5 -1.69 -6.39 -1.80
CA GLN A 5 -0.94 -7.63 -1.93
C GLN A 5 -1.00 -8.50 -0.66
N GLN A 6 -1.65 -8.03 0.42
CA GLN A 6 -1.76 -8.78 1.66
C GLN A 6 -2.80 -9.91 1.52
N PRO A 7 -2.48 -11.14 1.94
CA PRO A 7 -3.35 -12.31 1.68
C PRO A 7 -4.70 -12.25 2.41
N PHE A 8 -4.81 -11.44 3.46
CA PHE A 8 -6.02 -11.27 4.26
C PHE A 8 -6.87 -10.06 3.85
N VAL A 9 -6.42 -9.27 2.85
CA VAL A 9 -7.16 -8.08 2.39
C VAL A 9 -8.04 -8.47 1.19
N THR A 10 -9.35 -8.47 1.37
CA THR A 10 -10.31 -8.72 0.28
C THR A 10 -10.57 -7.48 -0.57
N SER A 11 -10.61 -6.30 0.06
CA SER A 11 -10.86 -5.03 -0.62
C SER A 11 -10.24 -3.88 0.17
N THR A 12 -9.82 -2.83 -0.55
CA THR A 12 -9.28 -1.59 0.02
C THR A 12 -10.28 -0.46 -0.13
N ILE A 13 -10.58 0.26 0.96
CA ILE A 13 -11.44 1.44 0.92
C ILE A 13 -10.60 2.65 0.50
N ILE A 14 -10.99 3.30 -0.60
CA ILE A 14 -10.26 4.46 -1.14
C ILE A 14 -10.90 5.76 -0.64
N GLY A 15 -10.10 6.59 0.04
CA GLY A 15 -10.42 7.99 0.33
C GLY A 15 -9.78 8.93 -0.70
N ALA A 16 -10.54 9.92 -1.18
CA ALA A 16 -10.02 10.98 -2.06
C ALA A 16 -10.85 12.25 -1.88
N THR A 17 -10.20 13.42 -1.93
CA THR A 17 -10.88 14.73 -1.94
C THR A 17 -10.94 15.34 -3.33
N THR A 18 -10.23 14.76 -4.30
CA THR A 18 -10.18 15.21 -5.70
C THR A 18 -10.27 14.04 -6.69
N PRO A 19 -10.77 14.27 -7.93
CA PRO A 19 -10.81 13.23 -8.96
C PRO A 19 -9.43 12.68 -9.34
N THR A 20 -8.40 13.52 -9.34
CA THR A 20 -7.02 13.12 -9.64
C THR A 20 -6.47 12.14 -8.60
N GLN A 21 -6.71 12.40 -7.31
CA GLN A 21 -6.34 11.46 -6.25
C GLN A 21 -7.08 10.13 -6.39
N LEU A 22 -8.39 10.18 -6.66
CA LEU A 22 -9.19 8.97 -6.86
C LEU A 22 -8.62 8.13 -8.02
N ALA A 23 -8.32 8.74 -9.16
CA ALA A 23 -7.74 8.06 -10.32
C ALA A 23 -6.38 7.41 -9.99
N ALA A 24 -5.49 8.15 -9.30
CA ALA A 24 -4.19 7.61 -8.88
C ALA A 24 -4.33 6.45 -7.88
N ASN A 25 -5.24 6.57 -6.91
CA ASN A 25 -5.49 5.54 -5.90
C ASN A 25 -6.08 4.27 -6.55
N LEU A 26 -6.99 4.42 -7.52
CA LEU A 26 -7.55 3.31 -8.29
C LEU A 26 -6.49 2.61 -9.14
N ALA A 27 -5.59 3.36 -9.79
CA ALA A 27 -4.50 2.80 -10.58
C ALA A 27 -3.55 1.92 -9.75
N SER A 28 -3.53 2.07 -8.42
CA SER A 28 -2.68 1.28 -7.52
C SER A 28 -3.02 -0.22 -7.48
N VAL A 29 -4.14 -0.65 -8.06
CA VAL A 29 -4.52 -2.06 -8.22
C VAL A 29 -3.64 -2.79 -9.24
N ALA A 30 -3.14 -2.08 -10.25
CA ALA A 30 -2.31 -2.64 -11.32
C ALA A 30 -0.80 -2.57 -11.01
N VAL A 31 -0.43 -2.09 -9.82
CA VAL A 31 0.96 -1.90 -9.41
C VAL A 31 1.42 -3.10 -8.59
N GLU A 32 2.37 -3.85 -9.16
CA GLU A 32 3.13 -4.90 -8.47
C GLU A 32 4.41 -4.30 -7.89
N LEU A 33 4.72 -4.64 -6.64
CA LEU A 33 5.95 -4.18 -5.98
C LEU A 33 7.00 -5.26 -6.18
N SER A 34 8.23 -4.86 -6.51
CA SER A 34 9.33 -5.81 -6.59
C SER A 34 9.74 -6.29 -5.20
N ASP A 35 10.37 -7.47 -5.14
CA ASP A 35 10.90 -8.03 -3.89
C ASP A 35 11.87 -7.10 -3.17
N GLU A 36 12.63 -6.29 -3.93
CA GLU A 36 13.54 -5.28 -3.37
C GLU A 36 12.77 -4.21 -2.59
N VAL A 37 11.66 -3.71 -3.16
CA VAL A 37 10.81 -2.71 -2.50
C VAL A 37 10.13 -3.29 -1.27
N ILE A 38 9.63 -4.52 -1.36
CA ILE A 38 9.01 -5.21 -0.20
C ILE A 38 10.02 -5.36 0.94
N LYS A 39 11.24 -5.83 0.66
CA LYS A 39 12.30 -5.93 1.67
C LYS A 39 12.65 -4.59 2.31
N GLY A 40 12.64 -3.50 1.52
CA GLY A 40 12.85 -2.16 2.03
C GLY A 40 11.74 -1.71 2.99
N ILE A 41 10.48 -2.01 2.66
CA ILE A 41 9.32 -1.73 3.53
C ILE A 41 9.44 -2.52 4.85
N ASP A 42 9.80 -3.80 4.78
CA ASP A 42 9.94 -4.64 5.98
C ASP A 42 11.06 -4.15 6.90
N ALA A 43 12.21 -3.75 6.34
CA ALA A 43 13.31 -3.19 7.12
C ALA A 43 12.91 -1.88 7.83
N LEU A 44 12.13 -1.02 7.16
CA LEU A 44 11.58 0.19 7.78
C LEU A 44 10.56 -0.14 8.88
N HIS A 45 9.70 -1.13 8.67
CA HIS A 45 8.73 -1.56 9.68
C HIS A 45 9.40 -2.19 10.92
N GLN A 46 10.50 -2.92 10.73
CA GLN A 46 11.32 -3.42 11.85
C GLN A 46 11.97 -2.28 12.66
N ARG A 47 12.40 -1.20 11.99
CA ARG A 47 12.97 -0.03 12.67
C ARG A 47 11.92 0.84 13.35
N TYR A 48 10.76 0.99 12.73
CA TYR A 48 9.64 1.81 13.19
C TYR A 48 8.39 0.94 13.29
N THR A 49 8.38 0.06 14.30
CA THR A 49 7.29 -0.90 14.48
C THR A 49 6.04 -0.21 15.02
N ILE A 50 4.95 -0.35 14.28
CA ILE A 50 3.59 0.11 14.63
C ILE A 50 3.60 1.53 15.25
N PRO A 51 4.11 2.55 14.53
CA PRO A 51 4.26 3.90 15.06
C PRO A 51 2.90 4.60 15.24
N CYS A 52 1.88 4.14 14.51
CA CYS A 52 0.49 4.55 14.63
C CYS A 52 -0.35 3.27 14.76
N PRO A 53 -0.82 2.93 15.97
CA PRO A 53 -1.69 1.78 16.20
C PRO A 53 -3.12 2.01 15.69
#